data_AF-A0A6J3LE91-F1
#
_entry.id   AF-A0A6J3LE91-F1
#
_cell.length_a   1.000
_cell.length_b   1.000
_cell.length_c   1.000
_cell.angle_alpha   90.00
_cell.angle_beta   90.00
_cell.angle_gamma   90.00
#
_symmetry.space_group_name_H-M   'P 1'
#
loop_
_entity.id
_entity.type
_entity.pdbx_description
1 polymer ?
#
loop_
_entity_poly.entity_id
_entity_poly.type
_entity_poly.pdbx_seq_one_letter_code
_entity_poly.pdbx_strand_id
1 'polypeptide(L)'
;MSNFKPPDSKREEFRKYLERAGVMDALTKVLVSLYEEPEKPDDALEYIRQNLGGITEVDIEVQTLKKELEEAKAKITELKAKLVKYEADEGAE
;
A
#
# COMPACT_ATOMS: atom_id res chain seq x y z
N MET A 1 7.58 1.05 39.74
CA MET A 1 8.32 -0.03 39.04
C MET A 1 8.90 0.55 37.77
N SER A 2 10.23 0.56 37.68
CA SER A 2 10.98 1.07 36.53
C SER A 2 10.70 0.20 35.31
N ASN A 3 10.05 0.78 34.31
CA ASN A 3 9.75 0.13 33.02
C ASN A 3 11.04 0.06 32.19
N PHE A 4 11.96 -0.84 32.56
CA PHE A 4 13.17 -1.12 31.79
C PHE A 4 12.76 -1.99 30.59
N LYS A 5 12.32 -1.35 29.51
CA LYS A 5 12.17 -2.02 28.22
C LYS A 5 13.58 -2.45 27.77
N PRO A 6 13.84 -3.74 27.53
CA PRO A 6 15.12 -4.17 27.00
C PRO A 6 15.43 -3.38 25.72
N PRO A 7 16.70 -3.03 25.44
CA PRO A 7 17.09 -2.34 24.21
C PRO A 7 16.56 -3.04 22.95
N ASP A 8 16.40 -4.37 23.00
CA ASP A 8 15.79 -5.18 21.95
C ASP A 8 14.33 -4.83 21.67
N SER A 9 13.57 -4.39 22.67
CA SER A 9 12.15 -4.05 22.51
C SER A 9 11.93 -2.81 21.67
N LYS A 10 12.77 -1.77 21.82
CA LYS A 10 12.70 -0.57 20.97
C LYS A 10 13.09 -0.88 19.53
N ARG A 11 14.11 -1.72 19.34
CA ARG A 11 14.57 -2.15 18.01
C ARG A 11 13.51 -2.98 17.30
N GLU A 12 12.86 -3.89 18.01
CA GLU A 12 11.79 -4.72 17.47
C GLU A 12 10.55 -3.89 17.11
N GLU A 13 10.16 -2.93 17.96
CA GLU A 13 9.07 -2.00 17.65
C GLU A 13 9.35 -1.18 16.40
N PHE A 14 10.59 -0.70 16.24
CA PHE A 14 11.00 0.03 15.05
C PHE A 14 10.95 -0.87 13.81
N ARG A 15 11.42 -2.11 13.91
CA ARG A 15 11.33 -3.09 12.81
C ARG A 15 9.88 -3.35 12.40
N LYS A 16 8.99 -3.63 13.37
CA LYS A 16 7.55 -3.84 13.11
C LYS A 16 6.91 -2.62 12.47
N TYR A 17 7.33 -1.42 12.87
CA TYR A 17 6.88 -0.18 12.24
C TYR A 17 7.29 -0.12 10.76
N LEU A 18 8.56 -0.39 10.44
CA LEU A 18 9.04 -0.39 9.05
C LEU A 18 8.36 -1.45 8.19
N GLU A 19 8.10 -2.63 8.74
CA GLU A 19 7.34 -3.70 8.08
C GLU A 19 5.88 -3.27 7.83
N ARG A 20 5.19 -2.76 8.86
CA ARG A 20 3.80 -2.27 8.73
C ARG A 20 3.67 -1.09 7.76
N ALA A 21 4.66 -0.20 7.73
CA ALA A 21 4.69 0.94 6.83
C ALA A 21 5.13 0.58 5.41
N GLY A 22 5.48 -0.68 5.13
CA GLY A 22 5.88 -1.14 3.79
C GLY A 22 7.31 -0.77 3.39
N VAL A 23 8.09 -0.13 4.27
CA VAL A 23 9.47 0.31 3.98
C VAL A 23 10.38 -0.88 3.66
N MET A 24 10.23 -1.98 4.40
CA MET A 24 11.02 -3.19 4.17
C MET A 24 10.73 -3.83 2.80
N ASP A 25 9.47 -3.82 2.38
CA ASP A 25 9.04 -4.36 1.09
C ASP A 25 9.56 -3.50 -0.08
N ALA A 26 9.45 -2.18 0.03
CA ALA A 26 9.97 -1.25 -0.96
C ALA A 26 11.49 -1.38 -1.14
N LEU A 27 12.25 -1.43 -0.03
CA LEU A 27 13.70 -1.65 -0.09
C LEU A 27 14.06 -3.00 -0.71
N THR A 28 13.30 -4.06 -0.38
CA THR A 28 13.52 -5.40 -0.95
C THR A 28 13.30 -5.39 -2.46
N LYS A 29 12.21 -4.79 -2.94
CA LYS A 29 11.90 -4.67 -4.38
C LYS A 29 13.03 -3.97 -5.14
N VAL A 30 13.51 -2.83 -4.64
CA VAL A 30 14.59 -2.06 -5.29
C VAL A 30 15.89 -2.88 -5.37
N LEU A 31 16.23 -3.60 -4.31
CA LEU A 31 17.42 -4.45 -4.29
C LEU A 31 17.28 -5.65 -5.22
N VAL A 32 16.08 -6.23 -5.34
CA VAL A 32 15.80 -7.30 -6.31
C VAL A 32 15.91 -6.75 -7.74
N SER A 33 15.31 -5.59 -8.05
CA SER A 33 15.45 -4.95 -9.35
C SER A 33 16.91 -4.70 -9.71
N LEU A 34 17.70 -4.14 -8.78
CA LEU A 34 19.14 -3.95 -8.97
C LEU A 34 19.87 -5.28 -9.18
N TYR A 35 19.47 -6.35 -8.49
CA TYR A 35 20.05 -7.69 -8.65
C TYR A 35 19.67 -8.33 -10.00
N GLU A 36 18.51 -8.03 -10.55
CA GLU A 36 18.02 -8.55 -11.82
C GLU A 36 18.53 -7.76 -13.05
N GLU A 37 19.04 -6.53 -12.86
CA GLU A 37 19.61 -5.75 -13.97
C GLU A 37 20.69 -6.53 -14.74
N PRO A 38 20.52 -6.74 -16.06
CA PRO A 38 21.47 -7.50 -16.87
C PRO A 38 22.83 -6.80 -16.96
N GLU A 39 22.84 -5.47 -16.97
CA GLU A 39 24.02 -4.64 -16.88
C GLU A 39 23.98 -3.85 -15.56
N LYS A 40 24.89 -4.17 -14.64
CA LYS A 40 24.92 -3.48 -13.34
C LYS A 40 25.29 -2.01 -13.55
N PRO A 41 24.53 -1.06 -12.97
CA PRO A 41 24.88 0.34 -13.07
C PRO A 41 26.21 0.61 -12.36
N ASP A 42 27.03 1.48 -12.95
CA ASP A 42 28.30 1.90 -12.34
C ASP A 42 28.08 2.61 -10.98
N ASP A 43 26.96 3.33 -10.85
CA ASP A 43 26.51 3.92 -9.58
C ASP A 43 25.22 3.26 -9.08
N ALA A 44 25.41 2.20 -8.29
CA ALA A 44 24.30 1.48 -7.64
C ALA A 44 23.53 2.36 -6.63
N LEU A 45 24.18 3.36 -6.01
CA LEU A 45 23.50 4.22 -5.05
C LEU A 45 22.55 5.18 -5.75
N GLU A 46 22.93 5.70 -6.92
CA GLU A 46 22.06 6.52 -7.75
C GLU A 46 20.86 5.72 -8.26
N TYR A 47 21.08 4.49 -8.73
CA TYR A 47 20.00 3.59 -9.12
C TYR A 47 18.98 3.40 -7.98
N ILE A 48 19.47 3.11 -6.77
CA ILE A 48 18.61 2.92 -5.59
C ILE A 48 17.82 4.21 -5.29
N ARG A 49 18.44 5.39 -5.33
CA ARG A 49 17.76 6.67 -5.07
C ARG A 49 16.60 6.92 -6.04
N GLN A 50 16.82 6.70 -7.33
CA GLN A 50 15.81 6.93 -8.36
C GLN A 50 14.64 5.94 -8.25
N ASN A 51 14.95 4.66 -8.06
CA ASN A 51 13.93 3.60 -8.01
C ASN A 51 13.11 3.62 -6.70
N LEU A 52 13.72 4.02 -5.57
CA LEU A 52 12.97 4.22 -4.31
C LEU A 52 11.92 5.32 -4.45
N GLY A 53 12.27 6.47 -5.05
CA GLY A 53 11.35 7.59 -5.25
C GLY A 53 10.13 7.18 -6.08
N GLY A 54 10.36 6.53 -7.23
CA GLY A 54 9.30 6.07 -8.12
C GLY A 54 8.38 5.00 -7.49
N ILE A 55 8.93 4.05 -6.74
CA ILE A 55 8.13 3.02 -6.07
C ILE A 55 7.22 3.63 -5.01
N THR A 56 7.70 4.62 -4.24
CA THR A 56 6.87 5.24 -3.20
C THR A 56 5.69 6.02 -3.75
N GLU A 57 5.86 6.72 -4.88
CA GLU A 57 4.77 7.47 -5.52
C GLU A 57 3.72 6.53 -6.12
N VAL A 58 4.16 5.50 -6.86
CA VAL A 58 3.27 4.50 -7.47
C VAL A 58 2.50 3.73 -6.40
N ASP A 59 3.12 3.32 -5.31
CA ASP A 59 2.42 2.59 -4.24
C ASP A 59 1.37 3.45 -3.53
N ILE A 60 1.62 4.75 -3.32
CA ILE A 60 0.64 5.69 -2.75
C ILE A 60 -0.54 5.87 -3.71
N GLU A 61 -0.27 6.06 -5.00
CA GLU A 61 -1.30 6.19 -6.03
C GLU A 61 -2.15 4.92 -6.12
N VAL A 62 -1.53 3.74 -6.15
CA VAL A 62 -2.22 2.45 -6.17
C VAL A 62 -3.09 2.24 -4.94
N GLN A 63 -2.61 2.62 -3.74
CA GLN A 63 -3.42 2.55 -2.51
C GLN A 63 -4.63 3.48 -2.57
N THR A 64 -4.44 4.69 -3.11
CA THR A 64 -5.50 5.69 -3.27
C THR A 64 -6.56 5.19 -4.23
N LEU A 65 -6.14 4.71 -5.41
CA LEU A 65 -7.03 4.14 -6.42
C LEU A 65 -7.80 2.91 -5.90
N LYS A 66 -7.16 2.04 -5.12
CA LYS A 66 -7.86 0.89 -4.50
C LYS A 66 -8.96 1.33 -3.55
N LYS A 67 -8.72 2.37 -2.74
CA LYS A 67 -9.71 2.92 -1.82
C LYS A 67 -10.89 3.51 -2.58
N GLU A 68 -10.63 4.34 -3.58
CA GLU A 68 -11.68 4.93 -4.43
C GLU A 68 -12.52 3.87 -5.14
N LEU A 69 -11.88 2.79 -5.59
CA LEU A 69 -12.56 1.66 -6.25
C LEU A 69 -13.51 0.92 -5.28
N GLU A 70 -13.10 0.70 -4.03
CA GLU A 70 -13.97 0.11 -3.01
C GLU A 70 -15.15 1.02 -2.66
N GLU A 71 -14.92 2.33 -2.51
CA GLU A 71 -15.98 3.32 -2.28
C GLU A 71 -16.99 3.36 -3.44
N ALA A 72 -16.50 3.35 -4.68
CA ALA A 72 -17.34 3.31 -5.87
C ALA A 72 -18.19 2.02 -5.93
N LYS A 73 -17.60 0.86 -5.64
CA LYS A 73 -18.32 -0.43 -5.59
C LYS A 73 -19.39 -0.45 -4.50
N ALA A 74 -19.09 0.08 -3.31
CA ALA A 74 -20.05 0.21 -2.23
C ALA A 74 -21.25 1.07 -2.66
N LYS A 75 -20.98 2.20 -3.31
CA LYS A 75 -22.02 3.11 -3.81
C LYS A 75 -22.86 2.50 -4.92
N ILE A 76 -22.25 1.75 -5.85
CA ILE A 76 -22.98 0.98 -6.87
C ILE A 76 -23.92 -0.03 -6.21
N THR A 77 -23.46 -0.73 -5.17
CA THR A 77 -24.27 -1.71 -4.44
C THR A 77 -25.45 -1.06 -3.74
N GLU A 78 -25.22 0.06 -3.06
CA GLU A 78 -26.27 0.85 -2.42
C GLU A 78 -27.32 1.34 -3.41
N LEU A 79 -26.88 1.91 -4.54
CA LEU A 79 -27.77 2.43 -5.58
C LEU A 79 -28.58 1.31 -6.23
N LYS A 80 -27.97 0.15 -6.52
CA LYS A 80 -28.68 -1.01 -7.04
C LYS A 80 -29.77 -1.50 -6.07
N ALA A 81 -29.48 -1.53 -4.77
CA ALA A 81 -30.47 -1.92 -3.77
C ALA A 81 -31.64 -0.93 -3.70
N LYS A 82 -31.37 0.38 -3.81
CA LYS A 82 -32.40 1.42 -3.90
C LYS A 82 -33.26 1.27 -5.15
N LEU A 83 -32.65 0.97 -6.29
CA LEU A 83 -33.32 0.84 -7.58
C LEU A 83 -34.32 -0.32 -7.56
N VAL A 84 -33.89 -1.49 -7.06
CA VAL A 84 -34.77 -2.66 -6.87
C VAL A 84 -35.96 -2.33 -5.97
N LYS A 85 -35.74 -1.54 -4.91
CA LYS A 85 -36.83 -1.13 -4.01
C LYS A 85 -37.85 -0.23 -4.72
N TYR A 86 -37.40 0.74 -5.51
CA TYR A 86 -38.28 1.63 -6.27
C TYR A 86 -39.08 0.88 -7.33
N GLU A 87 -38.45 -0.03 -8.08
CA GLU A 87 -39.14 -0.87 -9.08
C GLU A 87 -40.19 -1.79 -8.45
N ALA A 88 -39.95 -2.28 -7.22
CA ALA A 88 -40.91 -3.09 -6.49
C ALA A 88 -42.11 -2.29 -5.97
N ASP A 89 -41.93 -1.02 -5.62
CA ASP A 89 -43.02 -0.13 -5.20
C ASP A 89 -43.86 0.35 -6.41
N GLU A 90 -43.25 0.63 -7.58
CA GLU A 90 -43.98 1.00 -8.81
C GLU A 90 -44.79 -0.15 -9.42
N GLY A 91 -44.41 -1.41 -9.20
CA GLY A 91 -45.16 -2.57 -9.68
C GLY A 91 -46.35 -2.99 -8.78
N ALA A 92 -46.54 -2.31 -7.65
CA ALA A 92 -47.58 -2.61 -6.67
C ALA A 92 -48.78 -1.63 -6.68
N GLU A 93 -48.73 -0.58 -7.51
CA GLU A 93 -49.85 0.33 -7.83
C GLU A 93 -50.55 -0.06 -9.14
#